data_AF-A0A4Q3VHN1-F1
#
_entry.id   AF-A0A4Q3VHN1-F1
#
_cell.length_a   1.000
_cell.length_b   1.000
_cell.length_c   1.000
_cell.angle_alpha   90.00
_cell.angle_beta   90.00
_cell.angle_gamma   90.00
#
_symmetry.space_group_name_H-M   'P 1'
#
loop_
_entity.id
_entity.type
_entity.pdbx_description
1 polymer ?
#
loop_
_entity_poly.entity_id
_entity_poly.type
_entity_poly.pdbx_seq_one_letter_code
_entity_poly.pdbx_strand_id
1 'polypeptide(L)'
;MRQVPPEIETLIWSIAESPTEKAVQEFHARYPTYAGELARRIATVRALKGAGKENPARRPGFTPRPEPAPAGRTAAWAAGLALAAVAVASFTFAIFARRQPDAPAPQPVPMVIRPTPKPVIVPAPVPKPDPEPNFAQDTQEGDVGPVEDAIPKWQKPRQVSLKGVALVTALQTIAAQSGLQIQIDPGMPNPTISVSYRDMNTVEILKKMGSEYAFTPYDQGDGTVIIVPAREDEGSNSSDPERKRYDNPS
;
A
#
# COMPACT_ATOMS: atom_id res chain seq x y z
N MET A 1 -5.84 -14.61 -15.32
CA MET A 1 -4.55 -14.86 -16.02
C MET A 1 -4.90 -15.94 -17.02
N ARG A 2 -4.67 -15.74 -18.33
CA ARG A 2 -5.13 -16.70 -19.34
C ARG A 2 -4.64 -18.10 -18.97
N GLN A 3 -5.57 -19.00 -18.71
CA GLN A 3 -5.23 -20.38 -18.36
C GLN A 3 -4.60 -21.05 -19.58
N VAL A 4 -3.35 -21.49 -19.43
CA VAL A 4 -2.65 -22.23 -20.47
C VAL A 4 -3.19 -23.66 -20.46
N PRO A 5 -3.64 -24.22 -21.59
CA PRO A 5 -4.04 -25.62 -21.65
C PRO A 5 -2.93 -26.55 -21.12
N PRO A 6 -3.26 -27.60 -20.35
CA PRO A 6 -2.28 -28.42 -19.64
C PRO A 6 -1.24 -29.08 -20.57
N GLU A 7 -1.63 -29.39 -21.81
CA GLU A 7 -0.72 -29.92 -22.83
C GLU A 7 0.34 -28.89 -23.26
N ILE A 8 -0.09 -27.66 -23.50
CA ILE A 8 0.80 -26.54 -23.85
C ILE A 8 1.67 -26.21 -22.65
N GLU A 9 1.12 -26.28 -21.44
CA GLU A 9 1.85 -26.04 -20.21
C GLU A 9 3.03 -27.01 -20.04
N THR A 10 2.78 -28.30 -20.27
CA THR A 10 3.79 -29.36 -20.22
C THR A 10 4.90 -29.10 -21.24
N LEU A 11 4.51 -28.71 -22.47
CA LEU A 11 5.45 -28.35 -23.52
C LEU A 11 6.30 -27.12 -23.14
N ILE A 12 5.68 -26.06 -22.60
CA ILE A 12 6.42 -24.87 -22.15
C ILE A 12 7.43 -25.25 -21.07
N TRP A 13 7.06 -26.05 -20.07
CA TRP A 13 7.98 -26.49 -19.03
C TRP A 13 9.18 -27.26 -19.59
N SER A 14 8.94 -28.18 -20.54
CA SER A 14 10.02 -28.93 -21.18
C SER A 14 11.02 -28.04 -21.95
N ILE A 15 10.52 -27.02 -22.67
CA ILE A 15 11.36 -26.07 -23.40
C ILE A 15 12.07 -25.13 -22.42
N ALA A 16 11.41 -24.70 -21.34
CA ALA A 16 11.99 -23.82 -20.34
C ALA A 16 13.16 -24.48 -19.57
N GLU A 17 13.11 -25.79 -19.37
CA GLU A 17 14.19 -26.55 -18.73
C GLU A 17 15.47 -26.59 -19.60
N SER A 18 15.28 -26.69 -20.92
CA SER A 18 16.35 -26.79 -21.94
C SER A 18 16.07 -25.92 -23.18
N PRO A 19 16.22 -24.59 -23.08
CA PRO A 19 15.82 -23.69 -24.16
C PRO A 19 16.79 -23.79 -25.34
N THR A 20 16.37 -24.49 -26.40
CA THR A 20 17.05 -24.50 -27.69
C THR A 20 16.41 -23.48 -28.62
N GLU A 21 17.24 -22.75 -29.38
CA GLU A 21 16.75 -21.69 -30.28
C GLU A 21 15.71 -22.22 -31.27
N LYS A 22 15.93 -23.42 -31.80
CA LYS A 22 15.00 -24.11 -32.70
C LYS A 22 13.66 -24.41 -32.02
N ALA A 23 13.65 -24.95 -30.79
CA ALA A 23 12.42 -25.27 -30.08
C ALA A 23 11.62 -24.02 -29.69
N VAL A 24 12.30 -22.92 -29.34
CA VAL A 24 11.65 -21.64 -29.04
C VAL A 24 11.00 -21.05 -30.29
N GLN A 25 11.70 -21.07 -31.43
CA GLN A 25 11.15 -20.57 -32.70
C GLN A 25 9.96 -21.42 -33.17
N GLU A 26 10.07 -22.75 -33.10
CA GLU A 26 8.98 -23.66 -33.45
C GLU A 26 7.77 -23.46 -32.55
N PHE A 27 7.99 -23.26 -31.24
CA PHE A 27 6.92 -22.95 -30.30
C PHE A 27 6.25 -21.60 -30.62
N HIS A 28 7.02 -20.56 -30.95
CA HIS A 28 6.45 -19.26 -31.34
C HIS A 28 5.63 -19.34 -32.62
N ALA A 29 6.07 -20.13 -33.61
CA ALA A 29 5.34 -20.34 -34.85
C ALA A 29 4.01 -21.09 -34.61
N ARG A 30 4.01 -22.07 -33.70
CA ARG A 30 2.85 -22.92 -33.41
C ARG A 30 1.86 -22.30 -32.42
N TYR A 31 2.37 -21.53 -31.48
CA TYR A 31 1.65 -21.02 -30.31
C TYR A 31 1.96 -19.54 -30.03
N PRO A 32 1.67 -18.62 -30.98
CA PRO A 32 2.05 -17.21 -30.85
C PRO A 32 1.42 -16.54 -29.62
N THR A 33 0.22 -16.98 -29.23
CA THR A 33 -0.50 -16.45 -28.05
C THR A 33 0.20 -16.76 -26.72
N TYR A 34 1.04 -17.80 -26.65
CA TYR A 34 1.70 -18.26 -25.43
C TYR A 34 3.20 -17.91 -25.36
N ALA A 35 3.71 -17.12 -26.32
CA ALA A 35 5.12 -16.71 -26.35
C ALA A 35 5.55 -15.96 -25.08
N GLY A 36 4.68 -15.12 -24.53
CA GLY A 36 4.93 -14.41 -23.26
C GLY A 36 5.06 -15.34 -22.06
N GLU A 37 4.25 -16.40 -21.99
CA GLU A 37 4.33 -17.41 -20.93
C GLU A 37 5.61 -18.24 -21.03
N LEU A 38 6.03 -18.62 -22.25
CA LEU A 38 7.30 -19.30 -22.47
C LEU A 38 8.49 -18.45 -21.99
N ALA A 39 8.54 -17.17 -22.38
CA ALA A 39 9.60 -16.25 -21.96
C ALA A 39 9.65 -16.12 -20.42
N ARG A 40 8.48 -16.01 -19.76
CA ARG A 40 8.39 -15.94 -18.31
C ARG A 40 8.93 -17.21 -17.64
N ARG A 41 8.54 -18.39 -18.10
CA ARG A 41 9.02 -19.67 -17.52
C ARG A 41 10.51 -19.90 -17.73
N ILE A 42 11.05 -19.54 -18.90
CA ILE A 42 12.50 -19.56 -19.14
C ILE A 42 13.23 -18.66 -18.13
N ALA A 43 12.71 -17.44 -17.89
CA ALA A 43 13.31 -16.51 -16.93
C ALA A 43 13.27 -17.07 -15.50
N THR A 44 12.14 -17.65 -15.07
CA THR A 44 12.00 -18.28 -13.75
C THR A 44 12.98 -19.45 -13.58
N VAL A 45 13.05 -20.38 -14.55
CA VAL A 45 13.99 -21.51 -14.48
C VAL A 45 15.44 -21.02 -14.44
N ARG A 46 15.79 -19.99 -15.21
CA ARG A 46 17.13 -19.39 -15.18
C ARG A 46 17.43 -18.75 -13.84
N ALA A 47 16.48 -18.02 -13.25
CA ALA A 47 16.62 -17.41 -11.93
C ALA A 47 16.83 -18.49 -10.84
N LEU A 48 16.05 -19.57 -10.86
CA LEU A 48 16.20 -20.68 -9.92
C LEU A 48 17.55 -21.40 -10.08
N LYS A 49 17.99 -21.67 -11.32
CA LYS A 49 19.31 -22.24 -11.60
C LYS A 49 20.46 -21.29 -11.20
N GLY A 50 20.22 -19.98 -11.23
CA GLY A 50 21.19 -18.95 -10.82
C GLY A 50 21.24 -18.70 -9.31
N ALA A 51 20.12 -18.82 -8.61
CA ALA A 51 19.99 -18.53 -7.18
C ALA A 51 20.87 -19.44 -6.30
N GLY A 52 21.17 -20.66 -6.74
CA GLY A 52 22.12 -21.54 -6.04
C GLY A 52 23.59 -21.11 -6.12
N LYS A 53 23.92 -20.09 -6.94
CA LYS A 53 25.30 -19.59 -7.13
C LYS A 53 25.55 -18.23 -6.49
N GLU A 54 24.54 -17.62 -5.85
CA GLU A 54 24.78 -16.41 -5.07
C GLU A 54 25.63 -16.76 -3.85
N ASN A 55 26.88 -16.32 -3.89
CA ASN A 55 27.85 -16.39 -2.80
C ASN A 55 27.17 -15.83 -1.54
N PRO A 56 26.97 -16.62 -0.46
CA PRO A 56 26.18 -16.17 0.67
C PRO A 56 26.80 -14.89 1.19
N ALA A 57 26.05 -13.79 1.10
CA ALA A 57 26.44 -12.53 1.68
C ALA A 57 26.91 -12.80 3.11
N ARG A 58 28.17 -12.43 3.38
CA ARG A 58 28.90 -12.68 4.62
C ARG A 58 27.97 -12.35 5.78
N ARG A 59 27.40 -13.38 6.43
CA ARG A 59 26.41 -13.19 7.51
C ARG A 59 27.05 -12.26 8.54
N PRO A 60 26.45 -11.08 8.82
CA PRO A 60 26.98 -10.22 9.86
C PRO A 60 26.96 -11.00 11.16
N GLY A 61 28.12 -11.14 11.80
CA GLY A 61 28.24 -11.83 13.07
C GLY A 61 27.39 -11.11 14.12
N PHE A 62 26.70 -11.88 14.96
CA PHE A 62 25.96 -11.34 16.07
C PHE A 62 26.94 -10.66 17.04
N THR A 63 26.91 -9.33 17.12
CA THR A 63 27.58 -8.58 18.18
C THR A 63 26.56 -8.33 19.29
N PRO A 64 26.72 -8.96 20.47
CA PRO A 64 25.83 -8.68 21.59
C PRO A 64 25.84 -7.19 21.89
N ARG A 65 24.66 -6.57 21.91
CA ARG A 65 24.49 -5.17 22.28
C ARG A 65 25.01 -5.02 23.72
N PRO A 66 25.98 -4.13 24.00
CA PRO A 66 26.45 -3.89 25.35
C PRO A 66 25.28 -3.44 26.22
N GLU A 67 25.09 -4.12 27.34
CA GLU A 67 24.02 -3.84 28.29
C GLU A 67 24.21 -2.42 28.86
N PRO A 68 23.17 -1.57 28.88
CA PRO A 68 23.31 -0.21 29.40
C PRO A 68 23.64 -0.27 30.89
N ALA A 69 24.71 0.42 31.29
CA ALA A 69 25.12 0.50 32.68
C ALA A 69 23.97 1.05 33.56
N PRO A 70 23.78 0.52 34.79
CA PRO A 70 22.72 0.97 35.67
C PRO A 70 22.88 2.46 35.96
N ALA A 71 21.84 3.24 35.67
CA ALA A 71 21.82 4.67 35.91
C ALA A 71 22.08 4.94 37.41
N GLY A 72 23.13 5.71 37.69
CA GLY A 72 23.54 6.05 39.05
C GLY A 72 22.42 6.77 39.82
N ARG A 73 22.44 6.63 41.15
CA ARG A 73 21.45 7.16 42.11
C ARG A 73 21.16 8.67 42.00
N THR A 74 21.98 9.43 41.29
CA THR A 74 21.80 10.87 41.04
C THR A 74 20.77 11.18 39.95
N ALA A 75 20.50 10.26 39.02
CA ALA A 75 19.52 10.45 37.94
C ALA A 75 18.06 10.46 38.46
N ALA A 76 17.79 9.78 39.57
CA ALA A 76 16.46 9.71 40.17
C ALA A 76 15.97 11.06 40.73
N TRP A 77 16.88 11.91 41.19
CA TRP A 77 16.52 13.23 41.75
C TRP A 77 16.18 14.27 40.66
N ALA A 78 16.81 14.17 39.48
CA ALA A 78 16.52 15.07 38.36
C ALA A 78 15.12 14.82 37.75
N ALA A 79 14.67 13.57 37.70
CA ALA A 79 13.33 13.22 37.21
C ALA A 79 12.20 13.76 38.10
N GLY A 80 12.41 13.85 39.42
CA GLY A 80 11.43 14.38 40.37
C GLY A 80 11.15 15.87 40.18
N LEU A 81 12.19 16.68 39.92
CA LEU A 81 12.03 18.12 39.69
C LEU A 81 11.36 18.43 38.34
N ALA A 82 11.65 17.64 37.30
CA ALA A 82 11.01 17.80 36.00
C ALA A 82 9.48 17.54 36.07
N LEU A 83 9.04 16.52 36.81
CA LEU A 83 7.62 16.22 36.99
C LEU A 83 6.87 17.32 37.76
N ALA A 84 7.51 17.94 38.77
CA ALA A 84 6.92 19.05 39.52
C ALA A 84 6.69 20.29 38.64
N ALA A 85 7.63 20.59 37.72
CA ALA A 85 7.49 21.71 36.78
C ALA A 85 6.32 21.50 35.79
N VAL A 86 6.13 20.28 35.28
CA VAL A 86 5.01 19.95 34.39
C VAL A 86 3.66 20.07 35.11
N ALA A 87 3.57 19.67 36.38
CA ALA A 87 2.34 19.79 37.17
C ALA A 87 1.93 21.26 37.40
N VAL A 88 2.88 22.14 37.70
CA VAL A 88 2.62 23.58 37.88
C VAL A 88 2.21 24.24 36.55
N ALA A 89 2.85 23.89 35.44
CA ALA A 89 2.49 24.39 34.12
C ALA A 89 1.09 23.93 33.67
N SER A 90 0.73 22.67 33.95
CA SER A 90 -0.61 22.13 33.69
C SER A 90 -1.70 22.87 34.47
N PHE A 91 -1.45 23.13 35.76
CA PHE A 91 -2.43 23.80 36.62
C PHE A 91 -2.66 25.26 36.22
N THR A 92 -1.61 25.99 35.84
CA THR A 92 -1.74 27.40 35.40
C THR A 92 -2.43 27.51 34.03
N PHE A 93 -2.15 26.60 33.10
CA PHE A 93 -2.83 26.57 31.80
C PHE A 93 -4.33 26.27 31.94
N ALA A 94 -4.72 25.33 32.80
CA ALA A 94 -6.13 25.01 33.04
C ALA A 94 -6.93 26.20 33.62
N ILE A 95 -6.32 27.00 34.50
CA ILE A 95 -6.95 28.22 35.04
C ILE A 95 -7.07 29.30 33.97
N PHE A 96 -6.05 29.47 33.12
CA PHE A 96 -6.07 30.48 32.06
C PHE A 96 -7.08 30.14 30.95
N ALA A 97 -7.14 28.87 30.53
CA ALA A 97 -8.08 28.40 29.51
C ALA A 97 -9.55 28.58 29.94
N ARG A 98 -9.87 28.41 31.24
CA ARG A 98 -11.22 28.67 31.78
C ARG A 98 -11.60 30.15 31.85
N ARG A 99 -10.65 31.07 31.73
CA ARG A 99 -10.89 32.52 31.74
C ARG A 99 -10.98 33.13 30.34
N GLN A 100 -10.81 32.34 29.28
CA GLN A 100 -11.06 32.86 27.94
C GLN A 100 -12.56 33.10 27.77
N PRO A 101 -12.98 34.34 27.44
CA PRO A 101 -14.36 34.59 27.06
C PRO A 101 -14.68 33.76 25.82
N ASP A 102 -15.89 33.19 25.77
CA ASP A 102 -16.36 32.44 24.62
C ASP A 102 -16.15 33.25 23.34
N ALA A 103 -15.58 32.60 22.33
CA ALA A 103 -15.40 33.22 21.02
C ALA A 103 -16.77 33.70 20.52
N PRO A 104 -16.86 34.93 19.98
CA PRO A 104 -18.13 35.44 19.46
C PRO A 104 -18.66 34.49 18.39
N ALA A 105 -19.93 34.13 18.52
CA ALA A 105 -20.60 33.22 17.59
C ALA A 105 -20.38 33.69 16.14
N PRO A 106 -20.03 32.78 15.21
CA PRO A 106 -19.84 33.14 13.81
C PRO A 106 -21.13 33.77 13.28
N GLN A 107 -21.02 35.02 12.82
CA GLN A 107 -22.14 35.73 12.23
C GLN A 107 -22.57 35.00 10.95
N PRO A 108 -23.89 34.83 10.70
CA PRO A 108 -24.38 34.21 9.48
C PRO A 108 -23.97 35.08 8.28
N VAL A 109 -23.10 34.53 7.43
CA VAL A 109 -22.74 35.16 6.16
C VAL A 109 -24.00 35.25 5.27
N PRO A 110 -24.28 36.42 4.65
CA PRO A 110 -25.43 36.56 3.76
C PRO A 110 -25.24 35.65 2.55
N MET A 111 -26.21 34.74 2.37
CA MET A 111 -26.24 33.79 1.28
C MET A 111 -26.53 34.56 -0.02
N VAL A 112 -25.52 34.72 -0.88
CA VAL A 112 -25.71 35.23 -2.25
C VAL A 112 -26.49 34.18 -3.02
N ILE A 113 -27.78 34.44 -3.24
CA ILE A 113 -28.65 33.63 -4.11
C ILE A 113 -28.10 33.78 -5.53
N ARG A 114 -27.34 32.79 -5.99
CA ARG A 114 -27.04 32.66 -7.42
C ARG A 114 -28.33 32.23 -8.13
N PRO A 115 -28.75 32.90 -9.21
CA PRO A 115 -29.90 32.47 -9.99
C PRO A 115 -29.65 31.05 -10.50
N THR A 116 -30.55 30.14 -10.12
CA THR A 116 -30.55 28.75 -10.56
C THR A 116 -30.80 28.71 -12.07
N PRO A 117 -29.94 28.07 -12.88
CA PRO A 117 -30.23 27.86 -14.29
C PRO A 117 -31.45 26.94 -14.43
N LYS A 118 -32.41 27.35 -15.28
CA LYS A 118 -33.61 26.59 -15.61
C LYS A 118 -33.25 25.16 -16.05
N PRO A 119 -33.87 24.11 -15.47
CA PRO A 119 -33.61 22.74 -15.91
C PRO A 119 -34.13 22.56 -17.33
N VAL A 120 -33.24 22.15 -18.24
CA VAL A 120 -33.62 21.57 -19.52
C VAL A 120 -34.27 20.22 -19.21
N ILE A 121 -35.54 20.08 -19.59
CA ILE A 121 -36.30 18.84 -19.48
C ILE A 121 -35.68 17.85 -20.48
N VAL A 122 -34.86 16.93 -19.97
CA VAL A 122 -34.47 15.72 -20.70
C VAL A 122 -35.59 14.69 -20.47
N PRO A 123 -36.12 14.02 -21.51
CA PRO A 123 -37.14 12.98 -21.33
C PRO A 123 -36.61 11.85 -20.44
N ALA A 124 -37.41 11.46 -19.45
CA ALA A 124 -37.08 10.38 -18.52
C ALA A 124 -36.89 9.04 -19.27
N PRO A 125 -35.81 8.28 -19.01
CA PRO A 125 -35.73 6.89 -19.41
C PRO A 125 -36.69 6.05 -18.57
N VAL A 126 -37.34 5.10 -19.24
CA VAL A 126 -38.32 4.14 -18.74
C VAL A 126 -37.83 3.45 -17.45
N PRO A 127 -38.65 3.35 -16.39
CA PRO A 127 -38.29 2.60 -15.20
C PRO A 127 -38.21 1.10 -15.51
N LYS A 128 -37.04 0.50 -15.23
CA LYS A 128 -36.91 -0.96 -15.10
C LYS A 128 -37.34 -1.36 -13.69
N PRO A 129 -37.98 -2.53 -13.51
CA PRO A 129 -38.58 -2.94 -12.24
C PRO A 129 -37.52 -3.19 -11.16
N ASP A 130 -37.89 -2.89 -9.91
CA ASP A 130 -37.12 -3.26 -8.72
C ASP A 130 -36.89 -4.79 -8.67
N PRO A 131 -35.70 -5.25 -8.25
CA PRO A 131 -35.46 -6.66 -7.98
C PRO A 131 -36.23 -7.12 -6.72
N GLU A 132 -37.00 -8.19 -6.86
CA GLU A 132 -37.60 -8.91 -5.72
C GLU A 132 -36.51 -9.41 -4.74
N PRO A 133 -36.79 -9.42 -3.42
CA PRO A 133 -35.95 -10.10 -2.45
C PRO A 133 -36.25 -11.61 -2.50
N ASN A 134 -35.45 -12.38 -3.25
CA ASN A 134 -35.56 -13.84 -3.21
C ASN A 134 -34.72 -14.40 -2.05
N PHE A 135 -35.40 -14.78 -0.98
CA PHE A 135 -34.89 -15.67 0.06
C PHE A 135 -35.29 -17.11 -0.31
N ALA A 136 -34.35 -17.91 -0.83
CA ALA A 136 -34.41 -19.36 -0.79
C ALA A 136 -33.00 -19.96 -0.90
N GLN A 137 -32.73 -20.89 0.02
CA GLN A 137 -31.49 -21.65 0.18
C GLN A 137 -31.38 -22.81 -0.83
N ASP A 138 -30.17 -23.39 -0.84
CA ASP A 138 -29.83 -24.78 -1.13
C ASP A 138 -29.61 -25.25 -2.59
N THR A 139 -28.32 -25.57 -2.80
CA THR A 139 -27.76 -26.72 -3.54
C THR A 139 -28.32 -27.04 -4.94
N GLN A 140 -27.57 -26.63 -5.97
CA GLN A 140 -27.43 -27.46 -7.18
C GLN A 140 -25.97 -27.56 -7.65
N GLU A 141 -25.61 -28.82 -7.83
CA GLU A 141 -24.41 -29.43 -8.34
C GLU A 141 -24.41 -29.34 -9.88
N GLY A 142 -23.28 -29.00 -10.50
CA GLY A 142 -22.95 -29.36 -11.88
C GLY A 142 -23.54 -28.51 -13.03
N ASP A 143 -22.90 -27.39 -13.35
CA ASP A 143 -22.79 -26.89 -14.73
C ASP A 143 -21.49 -26.06 -14.87
N VAL A 144 -20.45 -26.65 -15.48
CA VAL A 144 -19.18 -25.99 -15.78
C VAL A 144 -19.32 -25.15 -17.05
N GLY A 145 -19.97 -24.00 -16.90
CA GLY A 145 -19.86 -22.91 -17.85
C GLY A 145 -18.43 -22.32 -17.87
N PRO A 146 -18.02 -21.63 -18.94
CA PRO A 146 -16.68 -21.06 -19.04
C PRO A 146 -16.41 -20.11 -17.87
N VAL A 147 -15.39 -20.42 -17.06
CA VAL A 147 -14.92 -19.53 -15.99
C VAL A 147 -14.39 -18.27 -16.66
N GLU A 148 -15.24 -17.25 -16.73
CA GLU A 148 -14.86 -15.92 -17.17
C GLU A 148 -13.72 -15.43 -16.27
N ASP A 149 -12.55 -15.17 -16.87
CA ASP A 149 -11.37 -14.57 -16.24
C ASP A 149 -11.76 -13.17 -15.71
N ALA A 150 -12.49 -13.12 -14.61
CA ALA A 150 -12.96 -11.89 -14.01
C ALA A 150 -11.73 -11.16 -13.45
N ILE A 151 -11.34 -10.08 -14.12
CA ILE A 151 -10.31 -9.15 -13.64
C ILE A 151 -10.60 -8.85 -12.16
N PRO A 152 -9.66 -9.15 -11.24
CA PRO A 152 -9.84 -8.91 -9.82
C PRO A 152 -10.32 -7.49 -9.56
N LYS A 153 -11.29 -7.31 -8.66
CA LYS A 153 -11.96 -6.02 -8.44
C LYS A 153 -10.95 -4.88 -8.18
N TRP A 154 -9.85 -5.15 -7.50
CA TRP A 154 -8.78 -4.19 -7.19
C TRP A 154 -7.94 -3.72 -8.38
N GLN A 155 -7.97 -4.43 -9.52
CA GLN A 155 -7.29 -4.03 -10.76
C GLN A 155 -8.15 -3.09 -11.63
N LYS A 156 -9.44 -2.91 -11.31
CA LYS A 156 -10.33 -2.03 -12.07
C LYS A 156 -10.08 -0.55 -11.71
N PRO A 157 -9.98 0.35 -12.71
CA PRO A 157 -9.92 1.79 -12.49
C PRO A 157 -11.12 2.27 -11.69
N ARG A 158 -10.90 3.21 -10.78
CA ARG A 158 -11.95 3.74 -9.89
C ARG A 158 -11.74 5.20 -9.52
N GLN A 159 -12.81 5.79 -9.03
CA GLN A 159 -12.81 7.12 -8.44
C GLN A 159 -12.90 7.01 -6.91
N VAL A 160 -12.00 7.68 -6.21
CA VAL A 160 -11.98 7.78 -4.74
C VAL A 160 -11.96 9.25 -4.37
N SER A 161 -12.90 9.69 -3.54
CA SER A 161 -12.92 11.04 -2.97
C SER A 161 -13.21 10.96 -1.49
N LEU A 162 -12.25 11.39 -0.68
CA LEU A 162 -12.33 11.39 0.78
C LEU A 162 -11.94 12.78 1.28
N LYS A 163 -12.69 13.33 2.23
CA LYS A 163 -12.45 14.68 2.77
C LYS A 163 -12.47 14.64 4.30
N GLY A 164 -11.36 15.04 4.91
CA GLY A 164 -11.24 15.14 6.37
C GLY A 164 -11.27 13.80 7.09
N VAL A 165 -10.69 12.75 6.51
CA VAL A 165 -10.70 11.38 7.06
C VAL A 165 -9.30 11.04 7.59
N ALA A 166 -9.23 10.30 8.70
CA ALA A 166 -7.95 9.82 9.23
C ALA A 166 -7.27 8.86 8.24
N LEU A 167 -5.96 8.96 8.04
CA LEU A 167 -5.20 8.19 7.04
C LEU A 167 -5.47 6.68 7.13
N VAL A 168 -5.43 6.11 8.33
CA VAL A 168 -5.67 4.68 8.54
C VAL A 168 -7.08 4.28 8.09
N THR A 169 -8.08 5.09 8.44
CA THR A 169 -9.47 4.88 8.03
C THR A 169 -9.64 5.03 6.51
N ALA A 170 -8.94 5.99 5.89
CA ALA A 170 -8.94 6.16 4.45
C ALA A 170 -8.36 4.93 3.74
N LEU A 171 -7.23 4.40 4.21
CA LEU A 171 -6.61 3.17 3.69
C LEU A 171 -7.57 1.98 3.79
N GLN A 172 -8.17 1.76 4.97
CA GLN A 172 -9.15 0.69 5.21
C GLN A 172 -10.37 0.81 4.31
N THR A 173 -10.88 2.03 4.12
CA THR A 173 -12.04 2.28 3.24
C THR A 173 -11.71 1.96 1.79
N ILE A 174 -10.55 2.40 1.31
CA ILE A 174 -10.08 2.14 -0.06
C ILE A 174 -9.88 0.64 -0.31
N ALA A 175 -9.32 -0.08 0.67
CA ALA A 175 -9.11 -1.52 0.61
C ALA A 175 -10.43 -2.31 0.65
N ALA A 176 -11.36 -1.95 1.53
CA ALA A 176 -12.67 -2.58 1.62
C ALA A 176 -13.47 -2.41 0.31
N GLN A 177 -13.41 -1.23 -0.31
CA GLN A 177 -14.05 -0.97 -1.61
C GLN A 177 -13.42 -1.77 -2.76
N SER A 178 -12.17 -2.20 -2.65
CA SER A 178 -11.47 -2.96 -3.69
C SER A 178 -11.44 -4.47 -3.45
N GLY A 179 -11.82 -4.90 -2.25
CA GLY A 179 -11.68 -6.28 -1.79
C GLY A 179 -10.24 -6.64 -1.43
N LEU A 180 -9.34 -5.66 -1.25
CA LEU A 180 -7.98 -5.91 -0.76
C LEU A 180 -8.00 -6.09 0.75
N GLN A 181 -7.15 -6.99 1.24
CA GLN A 181 -6.80 -7.07 2.65
C GLN A 181 -5.58 -6.19 2.89
N ILE A 182 -5.67 -5.26 3.84
CA ILE A 182 -4.53 -4.44 4.22
C ILE A 182 -4.06 -4.78 5.62
N GLN A 183 -2.75 -4.95 5.76
CA GLN A 183 -2.08 -5.07 7.05
C GLN A 183 -1.23 -3.83 7.26
N ILE A 184 -1.47 -3.12 8.36
CA ILE A 184 -0.79 -1.86 8.67
C ILE A 184 0.21 -2.13 9.80
N ASP A 185 1.46 -1.77 9.59
CA ASP A 185 2.50 -1.93 10.60
C ASP A 185 2.26 -1.05 11.83
N PRO A 186 2.62 -1.53 13.04
CA PRO A 186 2.55 -0.72 14.25
C PRO A 186 3.39 0.56 14.13
N GLY A 187 2.84 1.68 14.61
CA GLY A 187 3.53 2.98 14.57
C GLY A 187 3.26 3.80 13.31
N MET A 188 2.28 3.42 12.48
CA MET A 188 1.82 4.24 11.36
C MET A 188 1.27 5.60 11.84
N PRO A 189 1.76 6.73 11.30
CA PRO A 189 1.14 8.04 11.52
C PRO A 189 -0.31 8.05 11.06
N ASN A 190 -1.20 8.75 11.78
CA ASN A 190 -2.62 8.82 11.44
C ASN A 190 -3.12 10.27 11.30
N PRO A 191 -2.57 11.05 10.36
CA PRO A 191 -3.04 12.42 10.11
C PRO A 191 -4.43 12.42 9.45
N THR A 192 -5.14 13.53 9.57
CA THR A 192 -6.38 13.78 8.83
C THR A 192 -6.04 14.24 7.42
N ILE A 193 -6.58 13.56 6.40
CA ILE A 193 -6.25 13.76 4.99
C ILE A 193 -7.48 14.10 4.16
N SER A 194 -7.25 14.67 2.97
CA SER A 194 -8.28 14.87 1.94
C SER A 194 -7.69 14.53 0.59
N VAL A 195 -8.22 13.50 -0.07
CA VAL A 195 -7.68 12.96 -1.32
C VAL A 195 -8.79 12.79 -2.37
N SER A 196 -8.43 13.01 -3.63
CA SER A 196 -9.31 12.78 -4.78
C SER A 196 -8.52 12.19 -5.93
N TYR A 197 -8.80 10.93 -6.25
CA TYR A 197 -8.19 10.21 -7.35
C TYR A 197 -9.27 9.75 -8.33
N ARG A 198 -8.98 9.78 -9.63
CA ARG A 198 -9.87 9.34 -10.72
C ARG A 198 -9.10 8.43 -11.66
N ASP A 199 -9.78 7.41 -12.18
CA ASP A 199 -9.26 6.49 -13.20
C ASP A 199 -7.96 5.78 -12.80
N MET A 200 -7.75 5.56 -11.50
CA MET A 200 -6.57 4.85 -10.97
C MET A 200 -6.99 3.51 -10.38
N ASN A 201 -6.12 2.50 -10.49
CA ASN A 201 -6.34 1.24 -9.77
C ASN A 201 -5.99 1.40 -8.28
N THR A 202 -6.43 0.46 -7.44
CA THR A 202 -6.25 0.61 -5.99
C THR A 202 -4.78 0.60 -5.58
N VAL A 203 -3.95 -0.21 -6.23
CA VAL A 203 -2.51 -0.31 -5.93
C VAL A 203 -1.79 1.00 -6.27
N GLU A 204 -2.15 1.64 -7.38
CA GLU A 204 -1.64 2.97 -7.78
C GLU A 204 -2.06 4.06 -6.80
N ILE A 205 -3.31 4.05 -6.35
CA ILE A 205 -3.80 4.97 -5.32
C ILE A 205 -2.97 4.81 -4.05
N LEU A 206 -2.75 3.57 -3.58
CA LEU A 206 -1.96 3.30 -2.39
C LEU A 206 -0.50 3.73 -2.56
N LYS A 207 0.12 3.50 -3.72
CA LYS A 207 1.49 3.95 -4.02
C LYS A 207 1.61 5.47 -3.99
N LYS A 208 0.64 6.17 -4.58
CA LYS A 208 0.60 7.64 -4.60
C LYS A 208 0.40 8.20 -3.19
N MET A 209 -0.56 7.65 -2.43
CA MET A 209 -0.74 8.01 -1.02
C MET A 209 0.52 7.74 -0.20
N GLY A 210 1.23 6.64 -0.49
CA GLY A 210 2.49 6.31 0.19
C GLY A 210 3.55 7.38 0.03
N SER A 211 3.72 7.90 -1.20
CA SER A 211 4.65 9.00 -1.46
C SER A 211 4.25 10.32 -0.79
N GLU A 212 2.96 10.55 -0.57
CA GLU A 212 2.43 11.80 -0.01
C GLU A 212 2.41 11.79 1.53
N TYR A 213 2.18 10.63 2.13
CA TYR A 213 2.00 10.45 3.57
C TYR A 213 3.08 9.57 4.23
N ALA A 214 4.24 9.45 3.58
CA ALA A 214 5.43 8.77 4.09
C ALA A 214 5.18 7.31 4.51
N PHE A 215 4.69 6.49 3.59
CA PHE A 215 4.61 5.03 3.75
C PHE A 215 4.87 4.29 2.44
N THR A 216 5.18 3.00 2.53
CA THR A 216 5.42 2.13 1.37
C THR A 216 4.44 0.96 1.37
N PRO A 217 3.60 0.82 0.32
CA PRO A 217 2.75 -0.36 0.15
C PRO A 217 3.51 -1.51 -0.53
N TYR A 218 3.45 -2.70 0.06
CA TYR A 218 4.00 -3.95 -0.47
C TYR A 218 2.86 -4.89 -0.87
N ASP A 219 2.68 -5.09 -2.17
CA ASP A 219 1.71 -6.02 -2.75
C ASP A 219 2.26 -7.45 -2.67
N GLN A 220 1.52 -8.35 -2.01
CA GLN A 220 1.88 -9.77 -1.89
C GLN A 220 1.38 -10.63 -3.07
N GLY A 221 0.56 -10.05 -3.95
CA GLY A 221 0.06 -10.71 -5.17
C GLY A 221 -1.17 -11.62 -4.97
N ASP A 222 -1.59 -11.85 -3.74
CA ASP A 222 -2.77 -12.67 -3.35
C ASP A 222 -3.99 -11.81 -2.98
N GLY A 223 -3.91 -10.49 -3.14
CA GLY A 223 -4.92 -9.55 -2.66
C GLY A 223 -4.62 -8.96 -1.28
N THR A 224 -3.47 -9.31 -0.69
CA THR A 224 -2.96 -8.73 0.55
C THR A 224 -1.93 -7.64 0.25
N VAL A 225 -2.06 -6.49 0.92
CA VAL A 225 -1.10 -5.38 0.84
C VAL A 225 -0.62 -5.01 2.24
N ILE A 226 0.69 -5.03 2.46
CA ILE A 226 1.32 -4.62 3.71
C ILE A 226 1.73 -3.14 3.59
N ILE A 227 1.33 -2.32 4.55
CA ILE A 227 1.63 -0.89 4.59
C ILE A 227 2.66 -0.63 5.68
N VAL A 228 3.86 -0.20 5.26
CA VAL A 228 5.00 0.06 6.16
C VAL A 228 5.26 1.56 6.23
N PRO A 229 5.30 2.20 7.41
CA PRO A 229 5.64 3.61 7.52
C PRO A 229 7.09 3.84 7.09
N ALA A 230 7.33 4.89 6.31
CA ALA A 230 8.69 5.33 6.00
C ALA A 230 9.27 5.93 7.29
N ARG A 231 10.23 5.22 7.90
CA ARG A 231 11.03 5.80 8.97
C ARG A 231 12.02 6.76 8.33
N GLU A 232 12.15 7.95 8.90
CA GLU A 232 13.32 8.77 8.62
C GLU A 232 14.52 7.99 9.14
N ASP A 233 15.20 7.28 8.23
CA ASP A 233 16.55 6.83 8.52
C ASP A 233 17.39 8.11 8.72
N GLU A 234 17.78 8.40 9.95
CA GLU A 234 18.94 9.26 10.28
C GLU A 234 20.24 8.61 9.74
N GLY A 235 20.27 8.27 8.45
CA GLY A 235 21.22 7.33 7.86
C GLY A 235 21.80 7.76 6.52
N SER A 236 21.57 9.00 6.07
CA SER A 236 22.20 9.54 4.85
C SER A 236 22.98 10.84 5.07
N ASN A 237 23.63 10.96 6.24
CA ASN A 237 24.75 11.88 6.45
C ASN A 237 25.97 11.10 6.96
N SER A 238 26.42 10.10 6.20
CA SER A 238 27.81 9.64 6.31
C SER A 238 28.71 10.64 5.59
N SER A 239 28.87 11.84 6.14
CA SER A 239 30.11 12.59 5.97
C SER A 239 31.17 11.86 6.78
N ASP A 240 31.68 10.77 6.24
CA ASP A 240 32.82 10.02 6.75
C ASP A 240 34.09 10.85 6.50
N PRO A 241 34.72 11.46 7.53
CA PRO A 241 35.96 12.22 7.35
C PRO A 241 37.18 11.32 7.11
N GLU A 242 37.03 9.99 7.07
CA GLU A 242 38.16 9.05 7.11
C GLU A 242 38.76 8.72 5.74
N ARG A 243 38.16 9.16 4.62
CA ARG A 243 38.69 8.96 3.25
C ARG A 243 39.79 9.93 2.80
N LYS A 244 40.34 10.78 3.68
CA LYS A 244 41.45 11.71 3.31
C LYS A 244 42.87 11.20 3.60
N ARG A 245 43.06 9.96 4.06
CA ARG A 245 44.39 9.48 4.49
C ARG A 245 45.16 8.59 3.50
N TYR A 246 44.63 8.27 2.31
CA TYR A 246 45.28 7.32 1.41
C TYR A 246 45.50 7.80 -0.03
N ASP A 247 45.63 9.10 -0.25
CA ASP A 247 46.21 9.61 -1.50
C ASP A 247 47.41 10.50 -1.18
N ASN A 248 48.58 9.86 -1.00
CA ASN A 248 49.85 10.54 -1.20
C ASN A 248 50.85 9.54 -1.82
N PRO A 249 50.97 9.48 -3.14
CA PRO A 249 52.05 8.75 -3.78
C PRO A 249 53.35 9.55 -3.65
N SER A 250 54.40 8.90 -3.15
CA SER A 250 55.79 9.34 -3.32
C SER A 250 56.31 8.90 -4.68
#